data_AF-A0A964U452-F1
#
_entry.id   AF-A0A964U452-F1
#
_cell.length_a   1.000
_cell.length_b   1.000
_cell.length_c   1.000
_cell.angle_alpha   90.00
_cell.angle_beta   90.00
_cell.angle_gamma   90.00
#
_symmetry.space_group_name_H-M   'P 1'
#
loop_
_entity.id
_entity.type
_entity.pdbx_description
1 polymer ?
#
loop_
_entity_poly.entity_id
_entity_poly.type
_entity_poly.pdbx_seq_one_letter_code
_entity_poly.pdbx_strand_id
1 'polypeptide(L)'
;MGGGLMIVLPKLTTNPVADDDLPRVLVDRIPEPRLRVAPVDRTTPLDTLRITLDGPIDLTDEERDRWAAGAIELVRFCRLIDGSVRTRTLATGRLRSLESRDAIGTRSRRWVFDDGWTARLGRSIEPTHRHAATVLAAGAAGNRSVSRQPFRGRDVYVPTAAAAMPWAVGEALDTLAAYAGLSLTRALLPAELADATLRVTLDLSRPLGELLGAVCGAHGLRLRWRGVGVHGQPRIDVRGSGVAHDGDLPRARLWAARAPGARVEGTFALHPGWDAALEGQPDHAYDATQSDDFARYRNVYRRWVLNEDAPRPGDTTPVFDLTAFFGSDVFIAPQGLPFGPCLTRDPEGDALPAIVEVSLDGGTTWSRNAGGVELLRDRAGVRFTEPTLDAPFLAAAKAGALRVRVTATLRSPRPFEATRWAGNPFAGVAETRVLEAGAAFGKRWLDASSVFAADVAAGAREAEVVDDTAALRAWLMMRVGGWEQAEG
;
A
#
# COMPACT_ATOMS: atom_id res chain seq x y z
N MET A 1 -36.51 -2.39 7.19
CA MET A 1 -35.87 -2.12 5.87
C MET A 1 -35.20 -0.76 5.94
N GLY A 2 -33.88 -0.74 6.06
CA GLY A 2 -33.08 0.48 6.10
C GLY A 2 -31.68 0.11 5.66
N GLY A 3 -31.47 0.04 4.34
CA GLY A 3 -30.18 -0.27 3.75
C GLY A 3 -29.23 0.91 3.89
N GLY A 4 -28.35 0.84 4.88
CA GLY A 4 -27.22 1.77 5.00
C GLY A 4 -26.18 1.46 3.93
N LEU A 5 -26.03 2.38 2.97
CA LEU A 5 -24.97 2.33 1.95
C LEU A 5 -23.61 2.51 2.65
N MET A 6 -22.87 1.41 2.81
CA MET A 6 -21.54 1.39 3.41
C MET A 6 -20.49 1.71 2.34
N ILE A 7 -19.93 2.91 2.39
CA ILE A 7 -18.81 3.31 1.52
C ILE A 7 -17.51 2.73 2.11
N VAL A 8 -17.01 1.67 1.48
CA VAL A 8 -15.74 1.03 1.81
C VAL A 8 -14.58 1.89 1.29
N LEU A 9 -13.78 2.44 2.19
CA LEU A 9 -12.56 3.18 1.84
C LEU A 9 -11.35 2.20 1.79
N PRO A 10 -10.68 2.04 0.63
CA PRO A 10 -9.62 1.05 0.47
C PRO A 10 -8.26 1.52 1.00
N LYS A 11 -7.48 0.51 1.40
CA LYS A 11 -6.25 0.56 2.18
C LYS A 11 -5.03 0.62 1.24
N LEU A 12 -3.96 1.34 1.61
CA LEU A 12 -2.74 1.52 0.79
C LEU A 12 -1.56 0.71 1.30
N THR A 13 -0.66 0.32 0.42
CA THR A 13 0.64 -0.25 0.75
C THR A 13 1.73 0.56 0.05
N THR A 14 2.70 1.06 0.82
CA THR A 14 3.89 1.75 0.30
C THR A 14 5.04 0.74 0.29
N ASN A 15 5.23 0.04 -0.83
CA ASN A 15 6.53 -0.56 -1.12
C ASN A 15 7.37 0.53 -1.81
N PRO A 16 8.59 0.84 -1.33
CA PRO A 16 9.45 1.81 -1.99
C PRO A 16 10.04 1.17 -3.26
N VAL A 17 9.46 1.49 -4.42
CA VAL A 17 10.18 1.43 -5.70
C VAL A 17 10.85 2.79 -5.84
N ALA A 18 12.18 2.80 -5.84
CA ALA A 18 13.02 3.97 -5.57
C ALA A 18 12.90 5.17 -6.55
N ASP A 19 12.03 5.12 -7.56
CA ASP A 19 11.84 6.18 -8.57
C ASP A 19 10.35 6.53 -8.82
N ASP A 20 9.42 5.88 -8.10
CA ASP A 20 7.96 6.03 -8.30
C ASP A 20 7.28 6.96 -7.29
N ASP A 21 8.04 7.55 -6.36
CA ASP A 21 7.47 8.37 -5.28
C ASP A 21 7.38 9.87 -5.60
N LEU A 22 7.97 10.30 -6.73
CA LEU A 22 7.87 11.68 -7.19
C LEU A 22 6.49 11.94 -7.83
N PRO A 23 5.86 13.10 -7.54
CA PRO A 23 4.61 13.44 -8.21
C PRO A 23 4.81 13.49 -9.73
N ARG A 24 3.82 12.98 -10.46
CA ARG A 24 3.77 13.03 -11.92
C ARG A 24 3.00 14.28 -12.36
N VAL A 25 3.39 14.82 -13.50
CA VAL A 25 2.78 16.01 -14.10
C VAL A 25 1.80 15.59 -15.19
N LEU A 26 0.58 16.09 -15.14
CA LEU A 26 -0.42 15.93 -16.19
C LEU A 26 -0.66 17.30 -16.81
N VAL A 27 -0.69 17.34 -18.14
CA VAL A 27 -1.09 18.52 -18.94
C VAL A 27 -2.41 18.15 -19.60
N ASP A 28 -3.48 18.86 -19.24
CA ASP A 28 -4.86 18.57 -19.70
C ASP A 28 -5.27 17.11 -19.45
N ARG A 29 -4.93 16.61 -18.25
CA ARG A 29 -5.15 15.22 -17.79
C ARG A 29 -4.35 14.14 -18.53
N ILE A 30 -3.43 14.53 -19.41
CA ILE A 30 -2.52 13.61 -20.10
C ILE A 30 -1.16 13.63 -19.39
N PRO A 31 -0.63 12.47 -18.93
CA PRO A 31 0.70 12.42 -18.33
C PRO A 31 1.78 12.99 -19.25
N GLU A 32 2.60 13.90 -18.73
CA GLU A 32 3.71 14.51 -19.46
C GLU A 32 5.04 14.04 -18.84
N PRO A 33 5.62 12.93 -19.34
CA PRO A 33 6.79 12.30 -18.72
C PRO A 33 8.06 13.15 -18.81
N ARG A 34 8.07 14.17 -19.67
CA ARG A 34 9.21 15.06 -19.87
C ARG A 34 9.28 16.19 -18.83
N LEU A 35 8.19 16.41 -18.08
CA LEU A 35 8.18 17.35 -16.95
C LEU A 35 8.45 16.57 -15.66
N ARG A 36 9.55 16.91 -14.98
CA ARG A 36 9.92 16.32 -13.69
C ARG A 36 9.74 17.34 -12.58
N VAL A 37 9.12 16.92 -11.49
CA VAL A 37 8.96 17.76 -10.30
C VAL A 37 10.31 17.88 -9.59
N ALA A 38 10.87 19.08 -9.59
CA ALA A 38 12.04 19.44 -8.79
C ALA A 38 11.62 19.69 -7.32
N PRO A 39 12.54 20.02 -6.40
CA PRO A 39 12.20 20.24 -4.99
C PRO A 39 11.04 21.22 -4.81
N VAL A 40 10.10 20.85 -3.95
CA VAL A 40 8.92 21.65 -3.62
C VAL A 40 9.28 22.58 -2.46
N ASP A 41 9.37 23.87 -2.72
CA ASP A 41 9.58 24.87 -1.69
C ASP A 41 8.22 25.31 -1.11
N ARG A 42 8.04 25.07 0.19
CA ARG A 42 6.92 25.63 0.94
C ARG A 42 7.36 26.90 1.64
N THR A 43 6.77 28.02 1.29
CA THR A 43 7.06 29.28 1.98
C THR A 43 6.02 29.53 3.06
N THR A 44 6.48 29.65 4.30
CA THR A 44 5.69 30.12 5.43
C THR A 44 5.58 31.65 5.39
N PRO A 45 4.53 32.26 5.99
CA PRO A 45 3.46 31.64 6.77
C PRO A 45 2.24 31.20 5.96
N LEU A 46 2.21 31.39 4.63
CA LEU A 46 1.00 31.23 3.81
C LEU A 46 0.81 29.85 3.19
N ASP A 47 1.76 28.93 3.42
CA ASP A 47 1.76 27.58 2.85
C ASP A 47 1.63 27.59 1.32
N THR A 48 2.30 28.57 0.68
CA THR A 48 2.41 28.61 -0.77
C THR A 48 3.41 27.56 -1.23
N LEU A 49 3.01 26.80 -2.24
CA LEU A 49 3.81 25.79 -2.88
C LEU A 49 4.46 26.41 -4.10
N ARG A 50 5.77 26.66 -4.02
CA ARG A 50 6.56 26.96 -5.21
C ARG A 50 7.13 25.64 -5.73
N ILE A 51 6.56 25.17 -6.83
CA ILE A 51 6.99 23.93 -7.46
C ILE A 51 7.73 24.30 -8.73
N THR A 52 8.99 23.89 -8.80
CA THR A 52 9.78 24.02 -10.02
C THR A 52 9.67 22.70 -10.79
N LEU A 53 9.39 22.77 -12.09
CA LEU A 53 9.46 21.61 -12.97
C LEU A 53 10.67 21.75 -13.89
N ASP A 54 11.44 20.68 -13.98
CA ASP A 54 12.50 20.54 -14.97
C ASP A 54 11.90 19.95 -16.25
N GLY A 55 12.20 20.56 -17.39
CA GLY A 55 11.74 20.11 -18.69
C GLY A 55 12.83 20.25 -19.77
N PRO A 56 12.65 19.59 -20.92
CA PRO A 56 13.55 19.71 -22.06
C PRO A 56 13.64 21.15 -22.58
N ILE A 57 14.82 21.51 -23.10
CA ILE A 57 15.11 22.86 -23.63
C ILE A 57 14.54 23.00 -25.05
N ASP A 58 14.47 21.88 -25.77
CA ASP A 58 14.15 21.69 -27.19
C ASP A 58 12.65 21.46 -27.46
N LEU A 59 11.77 22.13 -26.71
CA LEU A 59 10.32 22.10 -26.98
C LEU A 59 9.97 22.89 -28.23
N THR A 60 9.17 22.28 -29.10
CA THR A 60 8.51 22.99 -30.20
C THR A 60 7.63 24.12 -29.66
N ASP A 61 7.37 25.14 -30.48
CA ASP A 61 6.51 26.26 -30.06
C ASP A 61 5.08 25.78 -29.75
N GLU A 62 4.58 24.79 -30.49
CA GLU A 62 3.27 24.17 -30.24
C GLU A 62 3.20 23.47 -28.87
N GLU A 63 4.22 22.70 -28.49
CA GLU A 63 4.27 22.06 -27.17
C GLU A 63 4.37 23.07 -26.04
N ARG A 64 5.10 24.17 -26.29
CA ARG A 64 5.25 25.26 -25.34
C ARG A 64 3.92 25.96 -25.10
N ASP A 65 3.20 26.28 -26.17
CA ASP A 65 1.89 26.91 -26.10
C ASP A 65 0.88 25.98 -25.43
N ARG A 66 0.94 24.67 -25.73
CA ARG A 66 0.14 23.65 -25.05
C ARG A 66 0.41 23.62 -23.55
N TRP A 67 1.67 23.59 -23.11
CA TRP A 67 2.01 23.56 -21.69
C TRP A 67 1.64 24.86 -20.96
N ALA A 68 1.75 26.01 -21.63
CA ALA A 68 1.41 27.32 -21.05
C ALA A 68 -0.10 27.55 -20.95
N ALA A 69 -0.87 27.07 -21.94
CA ALA A 69 -2.33 27.20 -21.97
C ALA A 69 -3.05 26.09 -21.18
N GLY A 70 -2.46 24.90 -21.11
CA GLY A 70 -3.05 23.71 -20.52
C GLY A 70 -3.25 23.80 -19.00
N ALA A 71 -4.23 23.05 -18.51
CA ALA A 71 -4.44 22.84 -17.08
C ALA A 71 -3.41 21.82 -16.56
N ILE A 72 -2.63 22.23 -15.56
CA ILE A 72 -1.54 21.40 -15.04
C ILE A 72 -2.01 20.77 -13.74
N GLU A 73 -1.94 19.45 -13.66
CA GLU A 73 -2.23 18.69 -12.45
C GLU A 73 -0.98 17.95 -11.99
N LEU A 74 -0.60 18.15 -10.73
CA LEU A 74 0.42 17.34 -10.09
C LEU A 74 -0.28 16.22 -9.35
N VAL A 75 -0.03 14.97 -9.72
CA VAL A 75 -0.67 13.81 -9.10
C VAL A 75 0.35 12.88 -8.48
N ARG A 76 -0.05 12.23 -7.39
CA ARG A 76 0.66 11.07 -6.88
C ARG A 76 -0.13 9.82 -7.25
N PHE A 77 0.55 8.84 -7.83
CA PHE A 77 -0.03 7.53 -8.04
C PHE A 77 0.04 6.75 -6.72
N CYS A 78 -1.09 6.20 -6.34
CA CYS A 78 -1.27 5.48 -5.10
C CYS A 78 -1.71 4.06 -5.48
N ARG A 79 -0.86 3.07 -5.23
CA ARG A 79 -1.28 1.67 -5.34
C ARG A 79 -2.14 1.30 -4.13
N LEU A 80 -3.33 0.80 -4.39
CA LEU A 80 -4.28 0.30 -3.42
C LEU A 80 -4.04 -1.20 -3.17
N ILE A 81 -4.58 -1.70 -2.06
CA ILE A 81 -4.41 -3.10 -1.64
C ILE A 81 -5.09 -4.11 -2.58
N ASP A 82 -6.09 -3.70 -3.35
CA ASP A 82 -6.68 -4.53 -4.40
C ASP A 82 -5.80 -4.60 -5.67
N GLY A 83 -4.58 -4.06 -5.61
CA GLY A 83 -3.66 -3.96 -6.74
C GLY A 83 -4.00 -2.81 -7.70
N SER A 84 -5.15 -2.16 -7.55
CA SER A 84 -5.53 -1.02 -8.40
C SER A 84 -4.67 0.20 -8.09
N VAL A 85 -4.49 1.06 -9.09
CA VAL A 85 -3.75 2.31 -8.95
C VAL A 85 -4.73 3.46 -9.03
N ARG A 86 -4.73 4.35 -8.04
CA ARG A 86 -5.50 5.59 -8.06
C ARG A 86 -4.59 6.80 -8.05
N THR A 87 -5.04 7.87 -8.69
CA THR A 87 -4.36 9.16 -8.67
C THR A 87 -4.92 10.04 -7.57
N ARG A 88 -4.05 10.69 -6.81
CA ARG A 88 -4.39 11.79 -5.90
C ARG A 88 -3.81 13.08 -6.44
N THR A 89 -4.67 14.03 -6.80
CA THR A 89 -4.23 15.37 -7.19
C THR A 89 -3.67 16.10 -5.97
N LEU A 90 -2.40 16.47 -6.05
CA LEU A 90 -1.68 17.24 -5.03
C LEU A 90 -1.92 18.73 -5.21
N ALA A 91 -1.86 19.21 -6.45
CA ALA A 91 -2.11 20.60 -6.80
C ALA A 91 -2.59 20.72 -8.25
N THR A 92 -3.34 21.79 -8.53
CA THR A 92 -3.73 22.19 -9.88
C THR A 92 -3.33 23.64 -10.11
N GLY A 93 -2.88 23.95 -11.33
CA GLY A 93 -2.27 25.23 -11.62
C GLY A 93 -1.95 25.43 -13.09
N ARG A 94 -1.10 26.43 -13.34
CA ARG A 94 -0.56 26.73 -14.67
C ARG A 94 0.95 26.82 -14.60
N LEU A 95 1.61 26.56 -15.72
CA LEU A 95 3.05 26.75 -15.83
C LEU A 95 3.37 28.16 -16.32
N ARG A 96 4.34 28.76 -15.65
CA ARG A 96 5.00 29.99 -16.09
C ARG A 96 6.44 29.65 -16.44
N SER A 97 6.85 29.96 -17.67
CA SER A 97 8.22 29.73 -18.10
C SER A 97 9.18 30.66 -17.35
N LEU A 98 10.30 30.10 -16.89
CA LEU A 98 11.44 30.84 -16.38
C LEU A 98 12.68 30.41 -17.18
N GLU A 99 13.17 31.30 -18.02
CA GLU A 99 14.49 31.09 -18.60
C GLU A 99 15.55 31.33 -17.53
N SER A 100 16.35 30.30 -17.27
CA SER A 100 17.51 30.40 -16.39
C SER A 100 18.76 30.11 -17.20
N ARG A 101 19.83 30.85 -16.94
CA ARG A 101 21.18 30.46 -17.34
C ARG A 101 21.89 29.98 -16.09
N ASP A 102 22.52 28.82 -16.17
CA ASP A 102 23.41 28.39 -15.10
C ASP A 102 24.71 29.20 -15.11
N ALA A 103 25.59 28.96 -14.13
CA ALA A 103 26.85 29.69 -13.97
C ALA A 103 27.82 29.53 -15.16
N ILE A 104 27.63 28.48 -15.98
CA ILE A 104 28.45 28.20 -17.17
C ILE A 104 27.79 28.68 -18.47
N GLY A 105 26.64 29.37 -18.38
CA GLY A 105 25.93 29.94 -19.53
C GLY A 105 25.05 28.95 -20.28
N THR A 106 24.93 27.70 -19.82
CA THR A 106 23.99 26.73 -20.38
C THR A 106 22.57 27.20 -20.05
N ARG A 107 21.75 27.33 -21.09
CA ARG A 107 20.33 27.63 -20.93
C ARG A 107 19.65 26.41 -20.36
N SER A 108 19.13 26.51 -19.15
CA SER A 108 18.18 25.54 -18.61
C SER A 108 16.82 26.22 -18.53
N ARG A 109 15.80 25.60 -19.12
CA ARG A 109 14.45 26.13 -19.05
C ARG A 109 13.76 25.46 -17.87
N ARG A 110 13.50 26.24 -16.82
CA ARG A 110 12.71 25.81 -15.67
C ARG A 110 11.29 26.33 -15.82
N TRP A 111 10.34 25.57 -15.32
CA TRP A 111 8.96 26.01 -15.26
C TRP A 111 8.58 26.21 -13.81
N VAL A 112 7.96 27.34 -13.52
CA VAL A 112 7.35 27.59 -12.21
C VAL A 112 5.88 27.21 -12.32
N PHE A 113 5.47 26.26 -11.50
CA PHE A 113 4.07 25.89 -11.38
C PHE A 113 3.41 26.83 -10.37
N ASP A 114 2.51 27.68 -10.88
CA ASP A 114 1.67 28.55 -10.08
C ASP A 114 0.36 27.81 -9.79
N ASP A 115 0.21 27.33 -8.56
CA ASP A 115 -1.02 26.69 -8.14
C ASP A 115 -2.17 27.70 -8.02
N GLY A 116 -3.41 27.21 -8.05
CA GLY A 116 -4.58 28.07 -7.91
C GLY A 116 -4.63 28.87 -6.62
N TRP A 117 -3.87 28.49 -5.59
CA TRP A 117 -3.76 29.22 -4.32
C TRP A 117 -2.81 30.42 -4.43
N THR A 118 -1.61 30.21 -4.94
CA THR A 118 -0.58 31.22 -5.20
C THR A 118 -1.10 32.27 -6.17
N ALA A 119 -1.77 31.85 -7.24
CA ALA A 119 -2.40 32.75 -8.19
C ALA A 119 -3.50 33.62 -7.56
N ARG A 120 -4.18 33.15 -6.50
CA ARG A 120 -5.16 33.96 -5.75
C ARG A 120 -4.49 34.93 -4.79
N LEU A 121 -3.41 34.51 -4.13
CA LEU A 121 -2.65 35.38 -3.24
C LEU A 121 -2.04 36.58 -3.98
N GLY A 122 -1.70 36.42 -5.27
CA GLY A 122 -1.24 37.53 -6.11
C GLY A 122 -2.32 38.52 -6.52
N ARG A 123 -3.61 38.26 -6.27
CA ARG A 123 -4.70 39.17 -6.63
C ARG A 123 -4.90 40.23 -5.56
N SER A 124 -5.08 41.47 -5.99
CA SER A 124 -5.57 42.53 -5.11
C SER A 124 -7.00 42.21 -4.67
N ILE A 125 -7.33 42.60 -3.44
CA ILE A 125 -8.70 42.53 -2.98
C ILE A 125 -9.42 43.74 -3.57
N GLU A 126 -10.23 43.55 -4.60
CA GLU A 126 -11.03 44.66 -5.13
C GLU A 126 -12.03 45.10 -4.05
N PRO A 127 -11.84 46.28 -3.42
CA PRO A 127 -12.83 46.80 -2.49
C PRO A 127 -14.04 47.15 -3.36
N THR A 128 -15.18 46.52 -3.10
CA THR A 128 -16.38 46.88 -3.87
C THR A 128 -16.68 48.36 -3.67
N HIS A 129 -17.29 49.01 -4.67
CA HIS A 129 -17.64 50.45 -4.64
C HIS A 129 -18.49 50.90 -3.42
N ARG A 130 -18.94 49.96 -2.58
CA ARG A 130 -19.66 50.20 -1.33
C ARG A 130 -18.75 50.44 -0.11
N HIS A 131 -17.43 50.30 -0.24
CA HIS A 131 -16.51 50.47 0.88
C HIS A 131 -15.63 51.70 0.66
N ALA A 132 -15.87 52.76 1.42
CA ALA A 132 -15.20 54.06 1.24
C ALA A 132 -13.73 54.05 1.67
N ALA A 133 -13.32 53.09 2.50
CA ALA A 133 -11.95 52.99 3.00
C ALA A 133 -11.17 51.89 2.27
N THR A 134 -9.99 52.27 1.77
CA THR A 134 -9.01 51.38 1.12
C THR A 134 -8.07 50.72 2.14
N VAL A 135 -8.27 50.96 3.44
CA VAL A 135 -7.35 50.55 4.50
C VAL A 135 -8.13 49.95 5.67
N LEU A 136 -7.60 48.87 6.28
CA LEU A 136 -7.97 48.41 7.62
C LEU A 136 -6.99 49.02 8.62
N ALA A 137 -7.43 50.04 9.36
CA ALA A 137 -6.59 50.70 10.35
C ALA A 137 -6.42 49.82 11.60
N ALA A 138 -5.21 49.77 12.16
CA ALA A 138 -4.87 48.94 13.31
C ALA A 138 -5.00 49.66 14.66
N GLY A 139 -5.04 48.88 15.74
CA GLY A 139 -5.01 49.39 17.12
C GLY A 139 -6.17 50.35 17.42
N ALA A 140 -5.89 51.42 18.17
CA ALA A 140 -6.88 52.42 18.58
C ALA A 140 -7.43 53.25 17.41
N ALA A 141 -6.72 53.31 16.29
CA ALA A 141 -7.19 53.94 15.05
C ALA A 141 -8.12 53.04 14.23
N GLY A 142 -8.55 51.91 14.79
CA GLY A 142 -9.40 50.93 14.13
C GLY A 142 -10.66 51.52 13.53
N ASN A 143 -10.93 51.10 12.30
CA ASN A 143 -12.05 51.58 11.51
C ASN A 143 -13.10 50.51 11.24
N ARG A 144 -13.23 49.50 12.13
CA ARG A 144 -14.21 48.41 12.02
C ARG A 144 -15.62 48.94 12.30
N SER A 145 -16.58 48.69 11.40
CA SER A 145 -17.99 49.00 11.64
C SER A 145 -18.55 48.33 12.90
N VAL A 146 -19.60 48.91 13.48
CA VAL A 146 -20.29 48.35 14.65
C VAL A 146 -21.23 47.21 14.25
N SER A 147 -21.80 47.27 13.04
CA SER A 147 -22.67 46.25 12.47
C SER A 147 -21.96 45.45 11.37
N ARG A 148 -22.35 44.19 11.23
CA ARG A 148 -21.93 43.34 10.11
C ARG A 148 -22.88 43.53 8.93
N GLN A 149 -22.36 43.39 7.72
CA GLN A 149 -23.13 43.44 6.49
C GLN A 149 -22.94 42.14 5.70
N PRO A 150 -23.98 41.63 5.02
CA PRO A 150 -23.87 40.45 4.20
C PRO A 150 -23.04 40.75 2.94
N PHE A 151 -21.98 39.97 2.74
CA PHE A 151 -21.09 40.01 1.58
C PHE A 151 -20.80 38.59 1.10
N ARG A 152 -21.18 38.28 -0.14
CA ARG A 152 -21.02 36.94 -0.74
C ARG A 152 -21.52 35.79 0.15
N GLY A 153 -22.67 36.00 0.79
CA GLY A 153 -23.30 35.02 1.67
C GLY A 153 -22.67 34.90 3.07
N ARG A 154 -21.88 35.89 3.50
CA ARG A 154 -21.27 35.93 4.84
C ARG A 154 -21.41 37.30 5.46
N ASP A 155 -21.64 37.36 6.75
CA ASP A 155 -21.68 38.62 7.47
C ASP A 155 -20.25 39.08 7.81
N VAL A 156 -19.85 40.25 7.33
CA VAL A 156 -18.51 40.82 7.56
C VAL A 156 -18.61 42.24 8.09
N TYR A 157 -17.57 42.67 8.79
CA TYR A 157 -17.45 44.07 9.15
C TYR A 157 -16.96 44.89 7.96
N VAL A 158 -17.37 46.15 7.90
CA VAL A 158 -17.01 47.08 6.83
C VAL A 158 -16.06 48.14 7.40
N PRO A 159 -15.00 48.51 6.67
CA PRO A 159 -14.13 49.60 7.08
C PRO A 159 -14.86 50.95 6.91
N THR A 160 -14.94 51.77 7.96
CA THR A 160 -15.67 53.06 7.96
C THR A 160 -14.73 54.25 8.14
N ALA A 161 -15.00 55.38 7.49
CA ALA A 161 -14.18 56.59 7.67
C ALA A 161 -14.30 57.22 9.07
N ALA A 162 -15.41 56.96 9.78
CA ALA A 162 -15.59 57.37 11.17
C ALA A 162 -14.82 56.41 12.10
N ALA A 163 -14.15 56.96 13.12
CA ALA A 163 -13.50 56.19 14.17
C ALA A 163 -14.55 55.31 14.86
N ALA A 164 -14.46 54.00 14.65
CA ALA A 164 -15.52 53.07 15.03
C ALA A 164 -15.00 52.09 16.09
N MET A 165 -14.23 51.05 15.73
CA MET A 165 -13.71 50.07 16.68
C MET A 165 -12.37 49.46 16.21
N PRO A 166 -11.51 48.99 17.13
CA PRO A 166 -10.35 48.16 16.80
C PRO A 166 -10.79 46.85 16.11
N TRP A 167 -9.99 46.39 15.16
CA TRP A 167 -10.17 45.06 14.55
C TRP A 167 -9.61 43.98 15.48
N ALA A 168 -10.38 42.92 15.73
CA ALA A 168 -9.79 41.67 16.23
C ALA A 168 -9.16 40.90 15.05
N VAL A 169 -8.09 40.15 15.31
CA VAL A 169 -7.37 39.37 14.28
C VAL A 169 -8.30 38.39 13.58
N GLY A 170 -9.14 37.66 14.32
CA GLY A 170 -10.09 36.70 13.77
C GLY A 170 -11.10 37.35 12.81
N GLU A 171 -11.55 38.56 13.12
CA GLU A 171 -12.52 39.29 12.30
C GLU A 171 -11.87 39.93 11.06
N ALA A 172 -10.64 40.44 11.20
CA ALA A 172 -9.86 40.94 10.08
C ALA A 172 -9.62 39.80 9.07
N LEU A 173 -9.24 38.60 9.55
CA LEU A 173 -9.08 37.42 8.72
C LEU A 173 -10.39 36.97 8.05
N ASP A 174 -11.51 36.95 8.79
CA ASP A 174 -12.82 36.61 8.22
C ASP A 174 -13.24 37.59 7.12
N THR A 175 -12.96 38.88 7.31
CA THR A 175 -13.28 39.94 6.36
C THR A 175 -12.41 39.84 5.10
N LEU A 176 -11.09 39.70 5.27
CA LEU A 176 -10.17 39.47 4.14
C LEU A 176 -10.54 38.19 3.37
N ALA A 177 -10.86 37.11 4.08
CA ALA A 177 -11.28 35.86 3.47
C ALA A 177 -12.57 36.02 2.67
N ALA A 178 -13.58 36.71 3.21
CA ALA A 178 -14.82 36.96 2.52
C ALA A 178 -14.64 37.84 1.27
N TYR A 179 -13.85 38.92 1.36
CA TYR A 179 -13.53 39.76 0.21
C TYR A 179 -12.80 38.98 -0.89
N ALA A 180 -11.89 38.08 -0.50
CA ALA A 180 -11.21 37.18 -1.42
C ALA A 180 -12.04 35.96 -1.87
N GLY A 181 -13.26 35.76 -1.35
CA GLY A 181 -14.10 34.60 -1.66
C GLY A 181 -13.51 33.26 -1.17
N LEU A 182 -12.80 33.28 -0.05
CA LEU A 182 -12.13 32.14 0.59
C LEU A 182 -12.94 31.64 1.78
N SER A 183 -12.99 30.34 2.04
CA SER A 183 -13.53 29.74 3.26
C SER A 183 -12.43 29.56 4.30
N LEU A 184 -12.60 30.23 5.44
CA LEU A 184 -11.64 30.22 6.53
C LEU A 184 -12.16 29.32 7.65
N THR A 185 -11.37 28.34 8.08
CA THR A 185 -11.65 27.54 9.28
C THR A 185 -10.75 28.02 10.41
N ARG A 186 -11.37 28.58 11.46
CA ARG A 186 -10.69 29.07 12.67
C ARG A 186 -10.65 28.02 13.80
N ALA A 187 -11.07 26.78 13.54
CA ALA A 187 -11.13 25.72 14.55
C ALA A 187 -9.78 25.41 15.22
N LEU A 188 -8.66 25.84 14.61
CA LEU A 188 -7.30 25.65 15.11
C LEU A 188 -6.62 26.96 15.50
N LEU A 189 -7.35 28.08 15.53
CA LEU A 189 -6.87 29.38 16.00
C LEU A 189 -7.24 29.52 17.48
N PRO A 190 -6.27 29.65 18.40
CA PRO A 190 -6.55 29.90 19.82
C PRO A 190 -7.46 31.13 19.99
N ALA A 191 -8.42 31.06 20.92
CA ALA A 191 -9.38 32.14 21.15
C ALA A 191 -8.68 33.46 21.49
N GLU A 192 -7.61 33.39 22.28
CA GLU A 192 -6.80 34.54 22.69
C GLU A 192 -6.15 35.23 21.49
N LEU A 193 -5.73 34.47 20.48
CA LEU A 193 -5.18 35.01 19.24
C LEU A 193 -6.27 35.51 18.29
N ALA A 194 -7.45 34.88 18.28
CA ALA A 194 -8.59 35.34 17.49
C ALA A 194 -9.09 36.71 17.99
N ASP A 195 -9.12 36.91 19.30
CA ASP A 195 -9.62 38.12 19.96
C ASP A 195 -8.56 39.22 20.12
N ALA A 196 -7.28 38.89 19.84
CA ALA A 196 -6.19 39.86 19.88
C ALA A 196 -6.46 41.04 18.92
N THR A 197 -6.14 42.26 19.36
CA THR A 197 -6.23 43.45 18.50
C THR A 197 -5.23 43.37 17.34
N LEU A 198 -5.70 43.64 16.12
CA LEU A 198 -4.88 43.73 14.91
C LEU A 198 -3.80 44.81 15.09
N ARG A 199 -2.53 44.41 14.91
CA ARG A 199 -1.36 45.28 15.13
C ARG A 199 -0.79 45.91 13.87
N VAL A 200 -1.30 45.51 12.70
CA VAL A 200 -0.79 45.95 11.39
C VAL A 200 -1.89 46.60 10.58
N THR A 201 -1.61 47.79 10.05
CA THR A 201 -2.53 48.48 9.15
C THR A 201 -2.42 47.87 7.76
N LEU A 202 -3.56 47.55 7.15
CA LEU A 202 -3.61 46.78 5.90
C LEU A 202 -4.16 47.64 4.76
N ASP A 203 -3.36 47.86 3.73
CA ASP A 203 -3.79 48.51 2.49
C ASP A 203 -4.47 47.49 1.57
N LEU A 204 -5.80 47.56 1.47
CA LEU A 204 -6.61 46.61 0.73
C LEU A 204 -6.33 46.62 -0.78
N SER A 205 -5.64 47.63 -1.30
CA SER A 205 -5.19 47.64 -2.70
C SER A 205 -4.03 46.66 -2.97
N ARG A 206 -3.36 46.18 -1.92
CA ARG A 206 -2.25 45.23 -2.03
C ARG A 206 -2.73 43.81 -2.35
N PRO A 207 -1.85 42.97 -2.92
CA PRO A 207 -2.14 41.55 -3.09
C PRO A 207 -2.55 40.88 -1.78
N LEU A 208 -3.53 39.98 -1.86
CA LEU A 208 -4.04 39.23 -0.71
C LEU A 208 -2.94 38.51 0.08
N GLY A 209 -1.92 37.99 -0.60
CA GLY A 209 -0.77 37.35 0.03
C GLY A 209 0.03 38.29 0.91
N GLU A 210 0.22 39.55 0.49
CA GLU A 210 0.90 40.55 1.32
C GLU A 210 0.07 40.87 2.56
N LEU A 211 -1.25 41.02 2.40
CA LEU A 211 -2.18 41.31 3.50
C LEU A 211 -2.22 40.17 4.53
N LEU A 212 -2.45 38.94 4.07
CA LEU A 212 -2.46 37.76 4.94
C LEU A 212 -1.08 37.52 5.55
N GLY A 213 -0.01 37.71 4.79
CA GLY A 213 1.36 37.55 5.27
C GLY A 213 1.70 38.54 6.37
N ALA A 214 1.26 39.80 6.24
CA ALA A 214 1.42 40.83 7.26
C ALA A 214 0.66 40.49 8.55
N VAL A 215 -0.60 40.05 8.45
CA VAL A 215 -1.38 39.59 9.62
C VAL A 215 -0.70 38.40 10.28
N CYS A 216 -0.32 37.39 9.49
CA CYS A 216 0.32 36.19 10.01
C CYS A 216 1.67 36.47 10.65
N GLY A 217 2.51 37.31 10.04
CA GLY A 217 3.80 37.70 10.60
C GLY A 217 3.66 38.45 11.92
N ALA A 218 2.74 39.41 11.99
CA ALA A 218 2.53 40.23 13.19
C ALA A 218 1.98 39.45 14.39
N HIS A 219 1.29 38.33 14.14
CA HIS A 219 0.59 37.55 15.16
C HIS A 219 1.11 36.11 15.30
N GLY A 220 2.21 35.76 14.64
CA GLY A 220 2.76 34.41 14.65
C GLY A 220 1.74 33.38 14.16
N LEU A 221 1.00 33.67 13.09
CA LEU A 221 0.04 32.73 12.52
C LEU A 221 0.64 31.98 11.33
N ARG A 222 0.03 30.85 10.99
CA ARG A 222 0.26 30.10 9.76
C ARG A 222 -1.07 29.78 9.11
N LEU A 223 -1.15 29.97 7.81
CA LEU A 223 -2.26 29.53 6.99
C LEU A 223 -1.88 28.21 6.34
N ARG A 224 -2.83 27.28 6.25
CA ARG A 224 -2.64 26.01 5.54
C ARG A 224 -3.73 25.83 4.50
N TRP A 225 -3.33 25.57 3.27
CA TRP A 225 -4.26 25.26 2.19
C TRP A 225 -4.84 23.85 2.37
N ARG A 226 -6.17 23.71 2.26
CA ARG A 226 -6.88 22.41 2.38
C ARG A 226 -7.56 21.94 1.10
N GLY A 227 -7.40 22.69 0.01
CA GLY A 227 -8.08 22.40 -1.24
C GLY A 227 -9.43 23.11 -1.36
N VAL A 228 -10.30 22.57 -2.21
CA VAL A 228 -11.61 23.15 -2.50
C VAL A 228 -12.67 22.45 -1.64
N GLY A 229 -13.47 23.23 -0.91
CA GLY A 229 -14.57 22.73 -0.09
C GLY A 229 -15.79 22.29 -0.89
N VAL A 230 -16.81 21.78 -0.18
CA VAL A 230 -18.06 21.21 -0.74
C VAL A 230 -18.80 22.15 -1.70
N HIS A 231 -18.64 23.47 -1.53
CA HIS A 231 -19.27 24.50 -2.37
C HIS A 231 -18.33 25.11 -3.42
N GLY A 232 -17.24 24.44 -3.79
CA GLY A 232 -16.29 24.98 -4.76
C GLY A 232 -15.43 26.13 -4.22
N GLN A 233 -15.59 26.50 -2.94
CA GLN A 233 -14.82 27.57 -2.31
C GLN A 233 -13.48 27.05 -1.78
N PRO A 234 -12.38 27.78 -2.00
CA PRO A 234 -11.09 27.50 -1.38
C PRO A 234 -11.20 27.38 0.14
N ARG A 235 -10.62 26.34 0.75
CA ARG A 235 -10.60 26.17 2.21
C ARG A 235 -9.21 26.36 2.78
N ILE A 236 -9.09 27.22 3.78
CA ILE A 236 -7.85 27.55 4.48
C ILE A 236 -8.05 27.35 5.98
N ASP A 237 -7.10 26.68 6.62
CA ASP A 237 -7.03 26.61 8.09
C ASP A 237 -6.09 27.71 8.60
N VAL A 238 -6.49 28.42 9.66
CA VAL A 238 -5.61 29.36 10.40
C VAL A 238 -5.10 28.70 11.67
N ARG A 239 -3.82 28.89 11.99
CA ARG A 239 -3.17 28.31 13.17
C ARG A 239 -2.19 29.28 13.82
N GLY A 240 -1.94 29.12 15.12
CA GLY A 240 -0.81 29.78 15.80
C GLY A 240 0.52 29.05 15.57
N SER A 241 1.64 29.78 15.57
CA SER A 241 3.00 29.28 15.28
C SER A 241 3.56 28.34 16.34
N GLY A 242 2.94 28.28 17.53
CA GLY A 242 3.30 27.37 18.63
C GLY A 242 2.50 26.06 18.65
N VAL A 243 1.50 25.88 17.78
CA VAL A 243 0.76 24.62 17.69
C VAL A 243 1.57 23.65 16.82
N ALA A 244 2.50 22.94 17.45
CA ALA A 244 3.30 21.90 16.81
C ALA A 244 2.37 20.77 16.35
N HIS A 245 2.25 20.54 15.04
CA HIS A 245 1.55 19.34 14.53
C HIS A 245 2.09 18.90 13.17
N ASP A 246 3.40 18.61 13.14
CA ASP A 246 3.90 17.47 12.35
C ASP A 246 4.17 16.24 13.24
N GLY A 247 3.89 16.32 14.56
CA GLY A 247 4.14 15.26 15.54
C GLY A 247 2.93 14.40 15.96
N ASP A 248 1.70 14.93 16.01
CA ASP A 248 0.57 14.21 16.64
C ASP A 248 -0.67 14.01 15.75
N LEU A 249 -0.52 13.96 14.42
CA LEU A 249 -1.44 13.06 13.73
C LEU A 249 -1.11 11.66 14.25
N PRO A 250 -2.05 10.91 14.84
CA PRO A 250 -1.75 9.58 15.37
C PRO A 250 -1.02 8.83 14.27
N ARG A 251 0.25 8.48 14.54
CA ARG A 251 1.11 7.82 13.57
C ARG A 251 0.30 6.68 12.98
N ALA A 252 0.28 6.60 11.65
CA ALA A 252 -0.37 5.49 10.99
C ALA A 252 0.15 4.20 11.64
N ARG A 253 -0.75 3.37 12.16
CA ARG A 253 -0.38 2.06 12.70
C ARG A 253 -0.92 1.02 11.75
N LEU A 254 -0.04 0.18 11.23
CA LEU A 254 -0.44 -0.99 10.49
C LEU A 254 -0.71 -2.10 11.51
N TRP A 255 -1.93 -2.60 11.57
CA TRP A 255 -2.25 -3.79 12.35
C TRP A 255 -2.30 -4.99 11.43
N ALA A 256 -1.72 -6.10 11.84
CA ALA A 256 -1.76 -7.39 11.16
C ALA A 256 -2.31 -8.45 12.12
N ALA A 257 -3.33 -9.20 11.72
CA ALA A 257 -3.74 -10.41 12.40
C ALA A 257 -3.08 -11.61 11.71
N ARG A 258 -2.47 -12.50 12.50
CA ARG A 258 -1.78 -13.71 12.02
C ARG A 258 -2.45 -14.96 12.54
N ALA A 259 -2.69 -15.91 11.65
CA ALA A 259 -3.13 -17.26 11.95
C ALA A 259 -2.11 -18.26 11.37
N PRO A 260 -2.16 -19.55 11.78
CA PRO A 260 -1.30 -20.58 11.21
C PRO A 260 -1.35 -20.58 9.68
N GLY A 261 -0.21 -20.87 9.05
CA GLY A 261 -0.10 -20.85 7.60
C GLY A 261 -1.10 -21.76 6.91
N ALA A 262 -1.54 -21.32 5.74
CA ALA A 262 -2.58 -22.00 4.98
C ALA A 262 -2.16 -23.41 4.57
N ARG A 263 -3.11 -24.33 4.41
CA ARG A 263 -2.86 -25.70 3.98
C ARG A 263 -3.46 -25.94 2.61
N VAL A 264 -2.84 -26.78 1.81
CA VAL A 264 -3.40 -27.17 0.52
C VAL A 264 -3.10 -28.63 0.28
N GLU A 265 -4.13 -29.36 -0.13
CA GLU A 265 -3.98 -30.72 -0.64
C GLU A 265 -3.81 -30.67 -2.14
N GLY A 266 -2.81 -31.40 -2.64
CA GLY A 266 -2.59 -31.62 -4.07
C GLY A 266 -1.85 -32.92 -4.31
N THR A 267 -1.62 -33.23 -5.58
CA THR A 267 -0.80 -34.39 -5.99
C THR A 267 0.52 -33.90 -6.55
N PHE A 268 1.59 -34.21 -5.83
CA PHE A 268 2.94 -33.71 -6.09
C PHE A 268 3.80 -34.77 -6.75
N ALA A 269 4.30 -34.49 -7.95
CA ALA A 269 5.36 -35.31 -8.55
C ALA A 269 6.66 -35.11 -7.76
N LEU A 270 7.33 -36.21 -7.42
CA LEU A 270 8.58 -36.20 -6.68
C LEU A 270 9.77 -36.53 -7.58
N HIS A 271 10.93 -36.04 -7.16
CA HIS A 271 12.22 -36.22 -7.80
C HIS A 271 13.14 -37.13 -6.97
N PRO A 272 14.11 -37.80 -7.59
CA PRO A 272 15.18 -38.51 -6.88
C PRO A 272 15.84 -37.63 -5.79
N GLY A 273 15.87 -38.12 -4.56
CA GLY A 273 16.41 -37.40 -3.40
C GLY A 273 17.81 -37.86 -2.94
N TRP A 274 18.51 -38.64 -3.77
CA TRP A 274 19.83 -39.23 -3.51
C TRP A 274 20.91 -38.65 -4.43
N ASP A 275 22.16 -39.06 -4.21
CA ASP A 275 23.30 -38.73 -5.09
C ASP A 275 23.33 -39.69 -6.27
N ALA A 276 23.14 -39.17 -7.49
CA ALA A 276 23.15 -39.96 -8.72
C ALA A 276 24.49 -40.68 -8.97
N ALA A 277 25.60 -40.22 -8.37
CA ALA A 277 26.88 -40.91 -8.47
C ALA A 277 26.91 -42.28 -7.75
N LEU A 278 25.91 -42.57 -6.92
CA LEU A 278 25.74 -43.87 -6.23
C LEU A 278 24.88 -44.86 -7.04
N GLU A 279 24.45 -44.48 -8.24
CA GLU A 279 23.76 -45.37 -9.18
C GLU A 279 24.73 -46.34 -9.89
N GLY A 280 24.19 -47.27 -10.67
CA GLY A 280 24.99 -48.22 -11.47
C GLY A 280 25.61 -49.40 -10.71
N GLN A 281 25.35 -49.54 -9.41
CA GLN A 281 25.83 -50.67 -8.61
C GLN A 281 25.00 -51.95 -8.89
N PRO A 282 25.56 -53.15 -8.62
CA PRO A 282 24.80 -54.39 -8.70
C PRO A 282 23.60 -54.37 -7.73
N ASP A 283 22.53 -55.11 -8.05
CA ASP A 283 21.24 -55.04 -7.33
C ASP A 283 21.39 -55.28 -5.81
N HIS A 284 22.24 -56.23 -5.42
CA HIS A 284 22.47 -56.56 -4.01
C HIS A 284 23.04 -55.38 -3.20
N ALA A 285 23.71 -54.41 -3.83
CA ALA A 285 24.20 -53.22 -3.13
C ALA A 285 23.06 -52.35 -2.58
N TYR A 286 21.89 -52.41 -3.24
CA TYR A 286 20.67 -51.72 -2.86
C TYR A 286 19.75 -52.56 -1.97
N ASP A 287 20.15 -53.77 -1.57
CA ASP A 287 19.35 -54.65 -0.72
C ASP A 287 19.88 -54.62 0.72
N ALA A 288 19.01 -54.32 1.69
CA ALA A 288 19.41 -54.21 3.10
C ALA A 288 19.85 -55.53 3.72
N THR A 289 19.45 -56.66 3.13
CA THR A 289 19.74 -58.01 3.59
C THR A 289 20.97 -58.62 2.91
N GLN A 290 21.39 -58.09 1.76
CA GLN A 290 22.50 -58.63 0.97
C GLN A 290 23.70 -57.69 0.84
N SER A 291 23.53 -56.39 1.09
CA SER A 291 24.60 -55.39 0.97
C SER A 291 25.47 -55.32 2.21
N ASP A 292 26.80 -55.40 2.03
CA ASP A 292 27.78 -55.17 3.09
C ASP A 292 27.89 -53.68 3.49
N ASP A 293 27.39 -52.76 2.66
CA ASP A 293 27.42 -51.30 2.88
C ASP A 293 26.07 -50.65 2.57
N PHE A 294 24.97 -51.26 3.05
CA PHE A 294 23.63 -50.73 2.80
C PHE A 294 23.47 -49.28 3.28
N ALA A 295 24.17 -48.89 4.35
CA ALA A 295 24.10 -47.54 4.90
C ALA A 295 24.41 -46.45 3.87
N ARG A 296 25.38 -46.69 2.98
CA ARG A 296 25.73 -45.80 1.87
C ARG A 296 24.64 -45.73 0.79
N TYR A 297 24.05 -46.86 0.44
CA TYR A 297 23.10 -46.98 -0.68
C TYR A 297 21.62 -46.89 -0.28
N ARG A 298 21.31 -46.81 1.02
CA ARG A 298 19.94 -46.87 1.59
C ARG A 298 18.94 -45.88 0.99
N ASN A 299 19.41 -44.77 0.41
CA ASN A 299 18.55 -43.75 -0.18
C ASN A 299 18.40 -43.92 -1.69
N VAL A 300 19.31 -44.64 -2.36
CA VAL A 300 19.30 -44.80 -3.82
C VAL A 300 18.05 -45.58 -4.22
N TYR A 301 17.25 -45.01 -5.13
CA TYR A 301 15.92 -45.46 -5.54
C TYR A 301 14.83 -45.45 -4.46
N ARG A 302 15.17 -45.21 -3.18
CA ARG A 302 14.23 -45.20 -2.05
C ARG A 302 13.76 -43.82 -1.63
N ARG A 303 14.59 -42.79 -1.74
CA ARG A 303 14.28 -41.44 -1.24
C ARG A 303 13.80 -40.53 -2.36
N TRP A 304 12.59 -40.00 -2.25
CA TRP A 304 12.01 -39.10 -3.25
C TRP A 304 11.56 -37.80 -2.58
N VAL A 305 11.79 -36.65 -3.21
CA VAL A 305 11.56 -35.31 -2.62
C VAL A 305 10.90 -34.37 -3.63
N LEU A 306 10.17 -33.37 -3.15
CA LEU A 306 9.54 -32.34 -3.99
C LEU A 306 10.57 -31.38 -4.60
N ASN A 307 11.76 -31.29 -3.99
CA ASN A 307 12.84 -30.37 -4.34
C ASN A 307 12.50 -28.89 -4.04
N GLU A 308 11.96 -28.64 -2.84
CA GLU A 308 11.58 -27.32 -2.37
C GLU A 308 12.72 -26.56 -1.64
N ASP A 309 13.82 -27.23 -1.31
CA ASP A 309 15.03 -26.61 -0.77
C ASP A 309 16.01 -26.16 -1.86
N ALA A 310 17.03 -25.39 -1.48
CA ALA A 310 18.03 -24.91 -2.44
C ALA A 310 18.72 -26.09 -3.15
N PRO A 311 19.06 -25.95 -4.46
CA PRO A 311 19.67 -27.04 -5.21
C PRO A 311 20.96 -27.50 -4.54
N ARG A 312 21.19 -28.82 -4.51
CA ARG A 312 22.48 -29.36 -4.07
C ARG A 312 23.55 -29.08 -5.13
N PRO A 313 24.84 -28.99 -4.77
CA PRO A 313 25.90 -28.92 -5.76
C PRO A 313 25.81 -30.11 -6.74
N GLY A 314 25.64 -29.81 -8.03
CA GLY A 314 25.45 -30.81 -9.09
C GLY A 314 24.00 -31.19 -9.40
N ASP A 315 23.03 -30.72 -8.62
CA ASP A 315 21.60 -30.92 -8.91
C ASP A 315 21.08 -29.80 -9.81
N THR A 316 20.69 -30.15 -11.03
CA THR A 316 20.12 -29.23 -12.02
C THR A 316 18.59 -29.17 -11.94
N THR A 317 17.97 -29.91 -11.02
CA THR A 317 16.51 -29.94 -10.87
C THR A 317 16.03 -28.57 -10.39
N PRO A 318 15.06 -27.95 -11.09
CA PRO A 318 14.53 -26.65 -10.65
C PRO A 318 13.89 -26.77 -9.28
N VAL A 319 14.09 -25.74 -8.45
CA VAL A 319 13.44 -25.65 -7.14
C VAL A 319 11.93 -25.54 -7.35
N PHE A 320 11.16 -26.32 -6.60
CA PHE A 320 9.71 -26.30 -6.67
C PHE A 320 9.17 -24.93 -6.22
N ASP A 321 8.38 -24.27 -7.08
CA ASP A 321 7.81 -22.97 -6.75
C ASP A 321 6.54 -23.11 -5.90
N LEU A 322 6.71 -22.89 -4.59
CA LEU A 322 5.61 -22.87 -3.63
C LEU A 322 4.68 -21.64 -3.82
N THR A 323 5.16 -20.58 -4.47
CA THR A 323 4.46 -19.28 -4.57
C THR A 323 3.15 -19.42 -5.34
N ALA A 324 3.20 -20.07 -6.52
CA ALA A 324 2.03 -20.37 -7.34
C ALA A 324 1.03 -21.24 -6.57
N PHE A 325 1.52 -22.21 -5.80
CA PHE A 325 0.69 -23.19 -5.11
C PHE A 325 -0.11 -22.58 -3.95
N PHE A 326 0.44 -21.58 -3.25
CA PHE A 326 -0.29 -20.86 -2.18
C PHE A 326 -1.01 -19.60 -2.65
N GLY A 327 -1.05 -19.34 -3.96
CA GLY A 327 -1.68 -18.14 -4.54
C GLY A 327 -1.10 -16.83 -4.01
N SER A 328 0.19 -16.82 -3.66
CA SER A 328 0.87 -15.62 -3.14
C SER A 328 1.51 -14.86 -4.30
N ASP A 329 1.44 -13.54 -4.26
CA ASP A 329 2.20 -12.64 -5.14
C ASP A 329 3.63 -12.38 -4.63
N VAL A 330 3.96 -12.89 -3.44
CA VAL A 330 5.25 -12.72 -2.80
C VAL A 330 6.02 -14.03 -2.85
N PHE A 331 7.25 -13.99 -3.36
CA PHE A 331 8.15 -15.15 -3.42
C PHE A 331 8.28 -15.86 -2.07
N ILE A 332 7.99 -17.16 -2.00
CA ILE A 332 8.23 -17.98 -0.81
C ILE A 332 9.64 -18.57 -0.92
N ALA A 333 10.49 -18.26 0.07
CA ALA A 333 11.87 -18.75 0.07
C ALA A 333 11.92 -20.29 0.12
N PRO A 334 12.86 -20.92 -0.63
CA PRO A 334 13.08 -22.36 -0.60
C PRO A 334 13.37 -22.86 0.82
N GLN A 335 12.58 -23.81 1.31
CA GLN A 335 12.72 -24.40 2.64
C GLN A 335 11.97 -25.72 2.72
N GLY A 336 12.46 -26.67 3.52
CA GLY A 336 11.84 -27.98 3.69
C GLY A 336 10.45 -27.90 4.32
N LEU A 337 9.45 -28.52 3.68
CA LEU A 337 8.05 -28.55 4.15
C LEU A 337 7.53 -29.99 4.25
N PRO A 338 7.40 -30.59 5.45
CA PRO A 338 6.93 -31.97 5.56
C PRO A 338 5.49 -32.13 5.03
N PHE A 339 5.25 -33.26 4.36
CA PHE A 339 3.90 -33.63 3.95
C PHE A 339 3.02 -33.95 5.17
N GLY A 340 1.79 -33.44 5.15
CA GLY A 340 0.74 -33.78 6.12
C GLY A 340 -0.29 -34.75 5.54
N PRO A 341 -1.25 -35.23 6.37
CA PRO A 341 -2.38 -36.01 5.89
C PRO A 341 -3.23 -35.20 4.91
N CYS A 342 -4.04 -35.87 4.10
CA CYS A 342 -4.98 -35.25 3.18
C CYS A 342 -6.04 -34.42 3.95
N LEU A 343 -6.60 -33.40 3.31
CA LEU A 343 -7.85 -32.74 3.70
C LEU A 343 -9.08 -33.61 3.34
N THR A 344 -8.97 -34.44 2.30
CA THR A 344 -9.99 -35.40 1.90
C THR A 344 -10.20 -36.44 3.00
N ARG A 345 -11.47 -36.74 3.29
CA ARG A 345 -11.89 -37.65 4.36
C ARG A 345 -12.30 -39.03 3.83
N ASP A 346 -12.20 -40.02 4.71
CA ASP A 346 -12.79 -41.34 4.51
C ASP A 346 -14.29 -41.34 4.89
N PRO A 347 -15.01 -42.46 4.67
CA PRO A 347 -16.43 -42.56 5.02
C PRO A 347 -16.74 -42.37 6.52
N GLU A 348 -15.77 -42.63 7.39
CA GLU A 348 -15.87 -42.42 8.84
C GLU A 348 -15.65 -40.95 9.23
N GLY A 349 -15.20 -40.12 8.29
CA GLY A 349 -14.93 -38.71 8.47
C GLY A 349 -13.51 -38.43 8.93
N ASP A 350 -12.62 -39.40 8.97
CA ASP A 350 -11.21 -39.22 9.31
C ASP A 350 -10.40 -38.74 8.10
N ALA A 351 -9.34 -37.97 8.37
CA ALA A 351 -8.45 -37.48 7.31
C ALA A 351 -7.67 -38.64 6.70
N LEU A 352 -7.70 -38.78 5.38
CA LEU A 352 -6.93 -39.83 4.71
C LEU A 352 -5.43 -39.64 4.95
N PRO A 353 -4.65 -40.72 5.16
CA PRO A 353 -3.21 -40.62 5.18
C PRO A 353 -2.69 -40.17 3.81
N ALA A 354 -1.46 -39.64 3.77
CA ALA A 354 -0.80 -39.35 2.49
C ALA A 354 -0.77 -40.61 1.61
N ILE A 355 -1.08 -40.44 0.32
CA ILE A 355 -1.16 -41.52 -0.65
C ILE A 355 0.04 -41.44 -1.55
N VAL A 356 0.82 -42.51 -1.60
CA VAL A 356 2.01 -42.64 -2.44
C VAL A 356 1.66 -43.52 -3.61
N GLU A 357 1.81 -42.99 -4.81
CA GLU A 357 1.62 -43.72 -6.06
C GLU A 357 2.93 -43.80 -6.82
N VAL A 358 3.14 -44.94 -7.46
CA VAL A 358 4.33 -45.24 -8.25
C VAL A 358 3.90 -45.57 -9.68
N SER A 359 4.75 -45.23 -10.63
CA SER A 359 4.60 -45.61 -12.03
C SER A 359 5.90 -46.26 -12.49
N LEU A 360 5.79 -47.46 -13.06
CA LEU A 360 6.94 -48.23 -13.57
C LEU A 360 7.17 -48.00 -15.07
N ASP A 361 6.30 -47.22 -15.72
CA ASP A 361 6.23 -47.03 -17.17
C ASP A 361 6.31 -45.55 -17.59
N GLY A 362 7.06 -44.74 -16.84
CA GLY A 362 7.33 -43.34 -17.17
C GLY A 362 6.21 -42.36 -16.81
N GLY A 363 5.22 -42.78 -16.03
CA GLY A 363 4.06 -41.97 -15.63
C GLY A 363 2.78 -42.29 -16.41
N THR A 364 2.76 -43.35 -17.23
CA THR A 364 1.61 -43.75 -18.05
C THR A 364 0.52 -44.38 -17.18
N THR A 365 0.90 -45.33 -16.32
CA THR A 365 0.02 -45.95 -15.34
C THR A 365 0.52 -45.67 -13.93
N TRP A 366 -0.42 -45.45 -13.02
CA TRP A 366 -0.14 -45.17 -11.60
C TRP A 366 -0.83 -46.22 -10.75
N SER A 367 -0.10 -46.78 -9.78
CA SER A 367 -0.63 -47.69 -8.79
C SER A 367 -0.23 -47.22 -7.39
N ARG A 368 -1.10 -47.44 -6.41
CA ARG A 368 -0.77 -47.15 -5.01
C ARG A 368 0.33 -48.08 -4.54
N ASN A 369 1.36 -47.54 -3.89
CA ASN A 369 2.42 -48.37 -3.31
C ASN A 369 1.83 -49.27 -2.22
N ALA A 370 2.07 -50.58 -2.32
CA ALA A 370 1.60 -51.56 -1.33
C ALA A 370 2.58 -51.79 -0.18
N GLY A 371 3.84 -51.39 -0.34
CA GLY A 371 4.88 -51.59 0.66
C GLY A 371 5.04 -50.45 1.67
N GLY A 372 6.05 -50.57 2.53
CA GLY A 372 6.35 -49.62 3.60
C GLY A 372 6.88 -48.28 3.07
N VAL A 373 6.22 -47.20 3.44
CA VAL A 373 6.66 -45.82 3.12
C VAL A 373 6.66 -44.95 4.36
N GLU A 374 7.71 -44.17 4.52
CA GLU A 374 7.85 -43.14 5.54
C GLU A 374 7.81 -41.75 4.91
N LEU A 375 7.01 -40.83 5.47
CA LEU A 375 7.08 -39.42 5.12
C LEU A 375 8.29 -38.78 5.79
N LEU A 376 9.06 -38.00 5.04
CA LEU A 376 10.19 -37.26 5.59
C LEU A 376 9.69 -36.15 6.52
N ARG A 377 10.36 -35.98 7.66
CA ARG A 377 9.97 -35.00 8.69
C ARG A 377 10.60 -33.62 8.49
N ASP A 378 11.68 -33.56 7.72
CA ASP A 378 12.46 -32.35 7.45
C ASP A 378 12.07 -31.66 6.14
N ARG A 379 11.31 -32.33 5.27
CA ARG A 379 10.99 -31.87 3.91
C ARG A 379 9.81 -32.62 3.29
N ALA A 380 9.31 -32.12 2.17
CA ALA A 380 8.29 -32.74 1.34
C ALA A 380 8.93 -33.92 0.61
N GLY A 381 8.78 -35.12 1.15
CA GLY A 381 9.29 -36.30 0.50
C GLY A 381 8.90 -37.59 1.19
N VAL A 382 9.29 -38.69 0.57
CA VAL A 382 9.04 -40.06 1.04
C VAL A 382 10.33 -40.87 1.02
N ARG A 383 10.35 -41.93 1.83
CA ARG A 383 11.34 -43.00 1.78
C ARG A 383 10.65 -44.36 1.80
N PHE A 384 10.92 -45.18 0.80
CA PHE A 384 10.56 -46.61 0.80
C PHE A 384 11.41 -47.35 1.84
N THR A 385 10.77 -48.11 2.74
CA THR A 385 11.41 -48.70 3.93
C THR A 385 11.61 -50.21 3.84
N GLU A 386 11.23 -50.82 2.72
CA GLU A 386 11.38 -52.24 2.49
C GLU A 386 12.87 -52.65 2.47
N PRO A 387 13.23 -53.76 3.14
CA PRO A 387 14.60 -54.27 3.12
C PRO A 387 15.07 -54.55 1.68
N THR A 388 14.21 -55.17 0.88
CA THR A 388 14.43 -55.51 -0.53
C THR A 388 13.40 -54.77 -1.39
N LEU A 389 13.88 -54.02 -2.38
CA LEU A 389 13.00 -53.42 -3.39
C LEU A 389 12.50 -54.51 -4.34
N ASP A 390 11.23 -54.44 -4.73
CA ASP A 390 10.67 -55.34 -5.72
C ASP A 390 11.44 -55.25 -7.06
N ALA A 391 11.66 -56.39 -7.73
CA ALA A 391 12.53 -56.46 -8.91
C ALA A 391 12.03 -55.56 -10.08
N PRO A 392 10.72 -55.56 -10.42
CA PRO A 392 10.14 -54.58 -11.35
C PRO A 392 10.37 -53.11 -10.95
N PHE A 393 10.26 -52.79 -9.65
CA PHE A 393 10.50 -51.45 -9.15
C PHE A 393 11.96 -51.01 -9.37
N LEU A 394 12.91 -51.86 -8.97
CA LEU A 394 14.34 -51.58 -9.14
C LEU A 394 14.74 -51.51 -10.62
N ALA A 395 14.21 -52.40 -11.45
CA ALA A 395 14.45 -52.38 -12.90
C ALA A 395 13.94 -51.08 -13.54
N ALA A 396 12.71 -50.64 -13.20
CA ALA A 396 12.16 -49.38 -13.69
C ALA A 396 12.96 -48.16 -13.20
N ALA A 397 13.46 -48.21 -11.96
CA ALA A 397 14.29 -47.16 -11.39
C ALA A 397 15.62 -47.02 -12.14
N LYS A 398 16.32 -48.14 -12.36
CA LYS A 398 17.57 -48.19 -13.14
C LYS A 398 17.40 -47.78 -14.61
N ALA A 399 16.22 -48.05 -15.19
CA ALA A 399 15.88 -47.63 -16.54
C ALA A 399 15.45 -46.15 -16.63
N GLY A 400 15.35 -45.43 -15.51
CA GLY A 400 14.84 -44.05 -15.48
C GLY A 400 13.34 -43.94 -15.79
N ALA A 401 12.60 -45.06 -15.76
CA ALA A 401 11.17 -45.14 -16.02
C ALA A 401 10.33 -44.95 -14.75
N LEU A 402 10.90 -45.16 -13.56
CA LEU A 402 10.20 -44.99 -12.30
C LEU A 402 9.80 -43.52 -12.08
N ARG A 403 8.53 -43.29 -11.77
CA ARG A 403 8.00 -42.00 -11.27
C ARG A 403 7.30 -42.23 -9.93
N VAL A 404 7.39 -41.24 -9.06
CA VAL A 404 6.72 -41.25 -7.75
C VAL A 404 5.93 -39.96 -7.60
N ARG A 405 4.70 -40.06 -7.12
CA ARG A 405 3.90 -38.89 -6.73
C ARG A 405 3.23 -39.14 -5.40
N VAL A 406 2.90 -38.05 -4.71
CA VAL A 406 2.24 -38.09 -3.40
C VAL A 406 1.03 -37.18 -3.40
N THR A 407 -0.11 -37.71 -3.00
CA THR A 407 -1.28 -36.88 -2.63
C THR A 407 -1.26 -36.67 -1.13
N ALA A 408 -1.09 -35.41 -0.72
CA ALA A 408 -0.90 -35.02 0.68
C ALA A 408 -1.22 -33.54 0.88
N THR A 409 -1.10 -33.04 2.12
CA THR A 409 -1.13 -31.59 2.36
C THR A 409 0.27 -30.99 2.48
N LEU A 410 0.42 -29.77 1.97
CA LEU A 410 1.51 -28.86 2.32
C LEU A 410 0.97 -27.70 3.16
N ARG A 411 1.77 -27.22 4.11
CA ARG A 411 1.47 -26.02 4.89
C ARG A 411 2.37 -24.88 4.44
N SER A 412 1.78 -23.72 4.18
CA SER A 412 2.53 -22.51 3.87
C SER A 412 3.42 -22.16 5.07
N PRO A 413 4.71 -21.88 4.83
CA PRO A 413 5.59 -21.39 5.88
C PRO A 413 5.22 -19.96 6.31
N ARG A 414 4.41 -19.26 5.51
CA ARG A 414 3.91 -17.95 5.85
C ARG A 414 2.62 -18.05 6.65
N PRO A 415 2.43 -17.18 7.66
CA PRO A 415 1.17 -17.08 8.35
C PRO A 415 0.06 -16.68 7.37
N PHE A 416 -1.15 -17.12 7.67
CA PHE A 416 -2.35 -16.60 7.05
C PHE A 416 -2.66 -15.24 7.69
N GLU A 417 -2.57 -14.16 6.91
CA GLU A 417 -2.64 -12.80 7.46
C GLU A 417 -3.83 -11.99 6.94
N ALA A 418 -4.38 -11.14 7.81
CA ALA A 418 -5.21 -10.01 7.44
C ALA A 418 -4.58 -8.72 7.99
N THR A 419 -4.69 -7.60 7.27
CA THR A 419 -4.11 -6.34 7.75
C THR A 419 -5.13 -5.21 7.76
N ARG A 420 -5.04 -4.27 8.71
CA ARG A 420 -5.83 -3.02 8.80
C ARG A 420 -4.96 -1.81 9.14
N TRP A 421 -5.28 -0.62 8.61
CA TRP A 421 -4.66 0.64 9.06
C TRP A 421 -5.52 1.28 10.14
N ALA A 422 -4.90 1.79 11.19
CA ALA A 422 -5.47 2.75 12.11
C ALA A 422 -4.84 4.12 11.83
N GLY A 423 -5.65 5.15 11.63
CA GLY A 423 -5.20 6.48 11.22
C GLY A 423 -4.89 6.62 9.72
N ASN A 424 -4.15 7.67 9.37
CA ASN A 424 -3.86 8.03 7.98
C ASN A 424 -2.64 7.23 7.44
N PRO A 425 -2.82 6.25 6.53
CA PRO A 425 -1.72 5.42 6.00
C PRO A 425 -0.64 6.19 5.23
N PHE A 426 -0.88 7.48 4.96
CA PHE A 426 0.02 8.34 4.21
C PHE A 426 0.95 9.19 5.09
N ALA A 427 0.90 9.03 6.42
CA ALA A 427 1.65 9.87 7.36
C ALA A 427 3.12 9.46 7.58
N GLY A 428 3.64 8.47 6.84
CA GLY A 428 5.04 8.01 6.92
C GLY A 428 5.18 6.53 7.29
N VAL A 429 6.41 6.13 7.65
CA VAL A 429 6.73 4.75 8.06
C VAL A 429 5.94 4.40 9.32
N ALA A 430 5.19 3.31 9.24
CA ALA A 430 4.34 2.84 10.31
C ALA A 430 4.93 1.63 11.00
N GLU A 431 4.84 1.62 12.32
CA GLU A 431 5.08 0.41 13.08
C GLU A 431 3.95 -0.59 12.81
N THR A 432 4.32 -1.83 12.47
CA THR A 432 3.37 -2.93 12.29
C THR A 432 3.11 -3.59 13.64
N ARG A 433 1.89 -3.47 14.17
CA ARG A 433 1.44 -4.22 15.34
C ARG A 433 0.81 -5.53 14.91
N VAL A 434 1.36 -6.63 15.41
CA VAL A 434 0.92 -7.98 15.09
C VAL A 434 0.03 -8.51 16.22
N LEU A 435 -1.12 -9.05 15.85
CA LEU A 435 -2.05 -9.77 16.72
C LEU A 435 -2.07 -11.24 16.31
N GLU A 436 -1.61 -12.11 17.18
CA GLU A 436 -1.70 -13.55 16.96
C GLU A 436 -3.15 -14.01 17.21
N ALA A 437 -3.85 -14.36 16.14
CA ALA A 437 -5.23 -14.83 16.15
C ALA A 437 -5.35 -16.32 16.54
N GLY A 438 -4.22 -17.04 16.54
CA GLY A 438 -4.15 -18.46 16.91
C GLY A 438 -4.86 -19.39 15.92
N ALA A 439 -5.14 -20.61 16.35
CA ALA A 439 -5.74 -21.66 15.52
C ALA A 439 -7.27 -21.51 15.29
N ALA A 440 -7.87 -20.41 15.75
CA ALA A 440 -9.30 -20.14 15.58
C ALA A 440 -9.69 -19.82 14.13
N PHE A 441 -8.71 -19.50 13.29
CA PHE A 441 -8.90 -19.19 11.87
C PHE A 441 -8.06 -20.14 11.02
N GLY A 442 -8.68 -20.69 9.98
CA GLY A 442 -8.04 -21.58 9.03
C GLY A 442 -8.17 -21.09 7.60
N LYS A 443 -7.15 -21.38 6.79
CA LYS A 443 -7.26 -21.35 5.34
C LYS A 443 -6.74 -22.66 4.79
N ARG A 444 -7.62 -23.42 4.15
CA ARG A 444 -7.32 -24.74 3.60
C ARG A 444 -8.21 -25.04 2.42
N TRP A 445 -7.61 -25.55 1.34
CA TRP A 445 -8.33 -25.88 0.13
C TRP A 445 -7.76 -27.11 -0.56
N LEU A 446 -8.60 -27.69 -1.40
CA LEU A 446 -8.23 -28.78 -2.30
C LEU A 446 -7.79 -28.16 -3.64
N ASP A 447 -6.56 -28.41 -4.06
CA ASP A 447 -6.07 -27.99 -5.37
C ASP A 447 -6.63 -28.90 -6.46
N ALA A 448 -6.79 -28.34 -7.67
CA ALA A 448 -7.31 -29.06 -8.82
C ALA A 448 -6.42 -30.25 -9.25
N SER A 449 -5.13 -30.26 -8.85
CA SER A 449 -4.21 -31.37 -9.10
C SER A 449 -4.45 -32.59 -8.21
N SER A 450 -5.18 -32.49 -7.09
CA SER A 450 -5.42 -33.64 -6.21
C SER A 450 -6.14 -34.77 -6.96
N VAL A 451 -5.72 -36.01 -6.76
CA VAL A 451 -6.44 -37.20 -7.27
C VAL A 451 -7.89 -37.27 -6.77
N PHE A 452 -8.22 -36.56 -5.69
CA PHE A 452 -9.58 -36.48 -5.14
C PHE A 452 -10.39 -35.27 -5.62
N ALA A 453 -9.81 -34.35 -6.40
CA ALA A 453 -10.48 -33.12 -6.81
C ALA A 453 -11.81 -33.40 -7.54
N ALA A 454 -11.83 -34.39 -8.44
CA ALA A 454 -13.03 -34.78 -9.17
C ALA A 454 -14.10 -35.41 -8.27
N ASP A 455 -13.70 -36.32 -7.37
CA ASP A 455 -14.60 -36.99 -6.42
C ASP A 455 -15.26 -35.98 -5.47
N VAL A 456 -14.48 -35.02 -4.96
CA VAL A 456 -14.99 -33.96 -4.07
C VAL A 456 -15.90 -33.01 -4.84
N ALA A 457 -15.54 -32.61 -6.07
CA ALA A 457 -16.39 -31.78 -6.91
C ALA A 457 -17.72 -32.47 -7.28
N ALA A 458 -17.71 -33.79 -7.44
CA ALA A 458 -18.89 -34.61 -7.69
C ALA A 458 -19.70 -34.95 -6.42
N GLY A 459 -19.21 -34.60 -5.23
CA GLY A 459 -19.83 -34.95 -3.95
C GLY A 459 -19.71 -36.43 -3.56
N ALA A 460 -18.84 -37.19 -4.23
CA ALA A 460 -18.55 -38.59 -3.89
C ALA A 460 -17.64 -38.71 -2.65
N ARG A 461 -16.92 -37.64 -2.31
CA ARG A 461 -16.07 -37.52 -1.12
C ARG A 461 -16.21 -36.15 -0.48
N GLU A 462 -15.93 -36.08 0.82
CA GLU A 462 -15.80 -34.82 1.55
C GLU A 462 -14.34 -34.42 1.72
N ALA A 463 -14.08 -33.11 1.74
CA ALA A 463 -12.77 -32.55 2.08
C ALA A 463 -12.93 -31.39 3.05
N GLU A 464 -11.98 -31.25 3.98
CA GLU A 464 -11.97 -30.20 4.97
C GLU A 464 -11.50 -28.85 4.39
N VAL A 465 -12.35 -28.22 3.57
CA VAL A 465 -12.09 -26.92 2.94
C VAL A 465 -12.63 -25.79 3.81
N VAL A 466 -11.80 -24.78 4.11
CA VAL A 466 -12.16 -23.61 4.93
C VAL A 466 -11.43 -22.38 4.39
N ASP A 467 -12.13 -21.25 4.30
CA ASP A 467 -11.54 -19.95 4.02
C ASP A 467 -12.07 -18.89 4.99
N ASP A 468 -11.35 -18.71 6.11
CA ASP A 468 -11.71 -17.72 7.13
C ASP A 468 -11.19 -16.30 6.83
N THR A 469 -10.86 -15.97 5.57
CA THR A 469 -10.28 -14.64 5.22
C THR A 469 -11.19 -13.50 5.66
N ALA A 470 -12.50 -13.64 5.46
CA ALA A 470 -13.46 -12.65 5.91
C ALA A 470 -13.57 -12.60 7.45
N ALA A 471 -13.55 -13.75 8.11
CA ALA A 471 -13.67 -13.86 9.57
C ALA A 471 -12.44 -13.31 10.30
N LEU A 472 -11.22 -13.63 9.85
CA LEU A 472 -9.96 -13.09 10.37
C LEU A 472 -9.93 -11.56 10.23
N ARG A 473 -10.40 -11.04 9.08
CA ARG A 473 -10.52 -9.60 8.85
C ARG A 473 -11.54 -8.96 9.80
N ALA A 474 -12.72 -9.55 9.96
CA ALA A 474 -13.74 -9.07 10.90
C ALA A 474 -13.23 -9.05 12.35
N TRP A 475 -12.53 -10.11 12.75
CA TRP A 475 -11.89 -10.20 14.06
C TRP A 475 -10.85 -9.09 14.27
N LEU A 476 -9.98 -8.86 13.29
CA LEU A 476 -9.02 -7.76 13.33
C LEU A 476 -9.72 -6.40 13.45
N MET A 477 -10.84 -6.20 12.72
CA MET A 477 -11.61 -4.95 12.79
C MET A 477 -12.18 -4.70 14.18
N MET A 478 -12.75 -5.73 14.83
CA MET A 478 -13.29 -5.62 16.19
C MET A 478 -12.19 -5.30 17.20
N ARG A 479 -11.04 -5.98 17.11
CA ARG A 479 -9.90 -5.76 18.01
C ARG A 479 -9.34 -4.35 17.85
N VAL A 480 -9.10 -3.87 16.63
CA VAL A 480 -8.57 -2.52 16.42
C VAL A 480 -9.58 -1.44 16.81
N GLY A 481 -10.87 -1.62 16.52
CA GLY A 481 -11.91 -0.64 16.87
C GLY A 481 -12.10 -0.45 18.38
N GLY A 482 -11.98 -1.52 19.17
CA GLY A 482 -12.01 -1.42 20.64
C GLY A 482 -10.80 -0.68 21.22
N TRP A 483 -9.65 -0.72 20.55
CA TRP A 483 -8.46 0.02 20.96
C TRP A 483 -8.55 1.52 20.63
N GLU A 484 -9.10 1.87 19.46
CA GLU A 484 -9.32 3.27 19.08
C GLU A 484 -10.28 3.98 20.06
N GLN A 485 -11.20 3.24 20.70
CA GLN A 485 -12.12 3.75 21.73
C GLN A 485 -11.52 3.82 23.15
N ALA A 486 -10.44 3.09 23.42
CA ALA A 486 -9.80 3.06 24.74
C ALA A 486 -8.62 4.05 24.85
N GLU A 487 -7.99 4.41 23.72
CA GLU A 487 -6.90 5.39 23.65
C GLU A 487 -7.36 6.83 23.33
N GLY A 488 -8.60 7.02 22.88
CA GLY A 488 -9.20 8.33 22.60
C GLY A 488 -10.08 8.81 23.74
#